data_AF-A0A1Q5XES7-F1
#
_entry.id   AF-A0A1Q5XES7-F1
#
_cell.length_a   1.000
_cell.length_b   1.000
_cell.length_c   1.000
_cell.angle_alpha   90.00
_cell.angle_beta   90.00
_cell.angle_gamma   90.00
#
_symmetry.space_group_name_H-M   'P 1'
#
loop_
_entity.id
_entity.type
_entity.pdbx_description
1 polymer ?
#
loop_
_entity_poly.entity_id
_entity_poly.type
_entity_poly.pdbx_seq_one_letter_code
_entity_poly.pdbx_strand_id
1 'polypeptide(L)'
;MTTTLFSREITYGKKDVAELESASIRVQLIYDKVLFMLHSHLPGSLWNAWIGVPYDIISSLYKGDNDSGSVFQKWIQSPSGWKCIGCERHCLEPSAGPVIPSSDKKRRFTFHNGIRQSMVLQAVIWSMYENTLLFQPYLGEESFLDEADLDTISTYFVPTYLSKHRLIENGKRCKEYQESNIRVYQEWIAAPDLVLQWNGGLTEGRWMTGVYVDHSRFAGLGPYLKDAQGKRTYMRATVE
;
A
#
# COMPACT_ATOMS: atom_id res chain seq x y z
N MET A 1 19.99 -20.35 3.88
CA MET A 1 20.63 -19.61 5.00
C MET A 1 19.88 -18.31 5.16
N THR A 2 19.36 -18.03 6.35
CA THR A 2 18.73 -16.73 6.65
C THR A 2 19.83 -15.80 7.12
N THR A 3 20.16 -14.77 6.34
CA THR A 3 21.19 -13.79 6.72
C THR A 3 20.56 -12.77 7.65
N THR A 4 20.82 -12.88 8.95
CA THR A 4 20.42 -11.87 9.92
C THR A 4 21.42 -10.72 9.90
N LEU A 5 20.97 -9.52 9.52
CA LEU A 5 21.80 -8.32 9.55
C LEU A 5 21.75 -7.70 10.94
N PHE A 6 22.91 -7.38 11.52
CA PHE A 6 22.99 -6.58 12.74
C PHE A 6 23.24 -5.13 12.35
N SER A 7 22.33 -4.23 12.73
CA SER A 7 22.50 -2.81 12.48
C SER A 7 22.23 -1.96 13.72
N ARG A 8 22.90 -0.79 13.77
CA ARG A 8 22.61 0.28 14.72
C ARG A 8 21.57 1.27 14.18
N GLU A 9 21.49 1.40 12.86
CA GLU A 9 20.59 2.32 12.17
C GLU A 9 20.17 1.80 10.79
N ILE A 10 19.06 2.30 10.24
CA ILE A 10 18.61 1.96 8.89
C ILE A 10 18.96 3.12 7.97
N THR A 11 19.92 2.87 7.08
CA THR A 11 20.41 3.86 6.11
C THR A 11 19.89 3.52 4.71
N TYR A 12 19.41 4.52 4.01
CA TYR A 12 19.06 4.47 2.59
C TYR A 12 20.11 5.19 1.76
N GLY A 13 20.52 4.60 0.64
CA GLY A 13 21.32 5.31 -0.34
C GLY A 13 20.47 6.35 -1.07
N LYS A 14 21.07 7.47 -1.48
CA LYS A 14 20.38 8.52 -2.28
C LYS A 14 19.60 7.99 -3.48
N LYS A 15 20.11 6.94 -4.16
CA LYS A 15 19.43 6.31 -5.30
C LYS A 15 18.13 5.61 -4.88
N ASP A 16 18.14 4.89 -3.75
CA ASP A 16 16.96 4.21 -3.23
C ASP A 16 15.89 5.22 -2.83
N VAL A 17 16.29 6.33 -2.19
CA VAL A 17 15.36 7.40 -1.82
C VAL A 17 14.72 8.02 -3.07
N ALA A 18 15.53 8.37 -4.08
CA ALA A 18 15.02 8.95 -5.33
C ALA A 18 14.09 7.99 -6.08
N GLU A 19 14.39 6.69 -6.08
CA GLU A 19 13.51 5.68 -6.66
C GLU A 19 12.18 5.59 -5.88
N LEU A 20 12.23 5.47 -4.55
CA LEU A 20 11.03 5.39 -3.71
C LEU A 20 10.15 6.64 -3.80
N GLU A 21 10.76 7.82 -3.89
CA GLU A 21 10.06 9.08 -4.11
C GLU A 21 9.26 9.03 -5.42
N SER A 22 9.90 8.72 -6.54
CA SER A 22 9.23 8.63 -7.85
C SER A 22 8.22 7.47 -7.91
N ALA A 23 8.61 6.29 -7.44
CA ALA A 23 7.79 5.08 -7.49
C ALA A 23 6.53 5.21 -6.63
N SER A 24 6.64 5.79 -5.43
CA SER A 24 5.48 5.95 -4.53
C SER A 24 4.41 6.87 -5.11
N ILE A 25 4.82 7.94 -5.80
CA ILE A 25 3.88 8.84 -6.50
C ILE A 25 3.20 8.10 -7.65
N ARG A 26 3.95 7.39 -8.51
CA ARG A 26 3.37 6.61 -9.61
C ARG A 26 2.41 5.54 -9.12
N VAL A 27 2.78 4.80 -8.08
CA VAL A 27 1.92 3.80 -7.43
C VAL A 27 0.66 4.44 -6.85
N GLN A 28 0.79 5.63 -6.25
CA GLN A 28 -0.38 6.36 -5.72
C GLN A 28 -1.35 6.75 -6.84
N LEU A 29 -0.84 7.25 -7.97
CA LEU A 29 -1.66 7.60 -9.12
C LEU A 29 -2.47 6.40 -9.65
N ILE A 30 -1.90 5.20 -9.67
CA ILE A 30 -2.63 3.97 -10.02
C ILE A 30 -3.75 3.68 -9.00
N TYR A 31 -3.44 3.76 -7.70
CA TYR A 31 -4.44 3.56 -6.66
C TYR A 31 -5.61 4.54 -6.80
N ASP A 32 -5.32 5.82 -7.05
CA ASP A 32 -6.33 6.88 -7.15
C ASP A 32 -7.15 6.73 -8.44
N LYS A 33 -6.50 6.43 -9.56
CA LYS A 33 -7.13 6.17 -10.86
C LYS A 33 -8.12 5.01 -10.78
N VAL A 34 -7.72 3.89 -10.17
CA VAL A 34 -8.60 2.72 -10.01
C VAL A 34 -9.69 2.97 -8.97
N LEU A 35 -9.41 3.65 -7.86
CA LEU A 35 -10.44 4.03 -6.89
C LEU A 35 -11.51 4.94 -7.50
N PHE A 36 -11.10 5.93 -8.28
CA PHE A 36 -12.02 6.82 -8.98
C PHE A 36 -12.91 6.04 -9.97
N MET A 37 -12.32 5.12 -10.74
CA MET A 37 -13.07 4.24 -11.64
C MET A 37 -14.09 3.39 -10.88
N LEU A 38 -13.65 2.70 -9.82
CA LEU A 38 -14.54 1.87 -9.00
C LEU A 38 -15.68 2.68 -8.39
N HIS A 39 -15.41 3.86 -7.85
CA HIS A 39 -16.45 4.73 -7.30
C HIS A 39 -17.46 5.18 -8.37
N SER A 40 -16.99 5.47 -9.58
CA SER A 40 -17.83 5.97 -10.67
C SER A 40 -18.77 4.91 -11.25
N HIS A 41 -18.41 3.62 -11.12
CA HIS A 41 -19.14 2.52 -11.75
C HIS A 41 -19.77 1.53 -10.77
N LEU A 42 -19.31 1.44 -9.51
CA LEU A 42 -19.90 0.55 -8.53
C LEU A 42 -21.15 1.17 -7.89
N PRO A 43 -22.25 0.42 -7.76
CA PRO A 43 -23.34 0.78 -6.86
C PRO A 43 -22.84 1.02 -5.42
N GLY A 44 -23.42 1.99 -4.73
CA GLY A 44 -23.01 2.34 -3.35
C GLY A 44 -23.08 1.17 -2.36
N SER A 45 -24.00 0.22 -2.55
CA SER A 45 -24.07 -1.01 -1.76
C SER A 45 -22.83 -1.90 -1.92
N LEU A 46 -22.31 -2.02 -3.15
CA LEU A 46 -21.10 -2.77 -3.44
C LEU A 46 -19.85 -2.03 -2.95
N TRP A 47 -19.79 -0.71 -3.10
CA TRP A 47 -18.72 0.12 -2.55
C TRP A 47 -18.53 -0.14 -1.04
N ASN A 48 -19.62 -0.09 -0.27
CA ASN A 48 -19.56 -0.32 1.17
C ASN A 48 -19.15 -1.76 1.53
N ALA A 49 -19.56 -2.73 0.72
CA ALA A 49 -19.19 -4.13 0.93
C ALA A 49 -17.72 -4.42 0.57
N TRP A 50 -17.16 -3.74 -0.43
CA TRP A 50 -15.82 -4.01 -0.96
C TRP A 50 -14.73 -3.14 -0.38
N ILE A 51 -15.00 -1.83 -0.30
CA ILE A 51 -14.08 -0.81 0.18
C ILE A 51 -14.42 -0.58 1.66
N GLY A 52 -15.64 -0.15 1.97
CA GLY A 52 -16.08 0.01 3.36
C GLY A 52 -15.53 1.28 4.04
N VAL A 53 -15.02 2.22 3.24
CA VAL A 53 -14.74 3.61 3.66
C VAL A 53 -15.40 4.52 2.63
N PRO A 54 -16.14 5.56 3.05
CA PRO A 54 -16.72 6.55 2.16
C PRO A 54 -15.69 7.15 1.17
N TYR A 55 -16.10 7.36 -0.08
CA TYR A 55 -15.19 7.83 -1.12
C TYR A 55 -14.75 9.29 -0.92
N ASP A 56 -15.59 10.14 -0.33
CA ASP A 56 -15.23 11.50 0.06
C ASP A 56 -14.05 11.50 1.04
N ILE A 57 -14.04 10.57 2.01
CA ILE A 57 -12.93 10.40 2.95
C ILE A 57 -11.66 9.95 2.22
N ILE A 58 -11.75 8.98 1.32
CA ILE A 58 -10.59 8.48 0.57
C ILE A 58 -10.06 9.55 -0.40
N SER A 59 -10.94 10.18 -1.17
CA SER A 59 -10.57 11.15 -2.20
C SER A 59 -10.02 12.45 -1.64
N SER A 60 -10.37 12.80 -0.40
CA SER A 60 -9.77 13.95 0.30
C SER A 60 -8.24 13.84 0.44
N LEU A 61 -7.69 12.62 0.50
CA LEU A 61 -6.25 12.37 0.67
C LEU A 61 -5.40 12.78 -0.55
N TYR A 62 -5.97 12.70 -1.76
CA TYR A 62 -5.25 13.06 -2.99
C TYR A 62 -5.79 14.32 -3.67
N LYS A 63 -6.93 14.85 -3.23
CA LYS A 63 -7.50 16.11 -3.77
C LYS A 63 -6.95 17.38 -3.16
N GLY A 64 -6.36 17.36 -1.96
CA GLY A 64 -6.00 18.62 -1.26
C GLY A 64 -6.87 18.95 -0.06
N ASP A 65 -8.00 18.25 0.09
CA ASP A 65 -9.08 18.72 0.97
C ASP A 65 -8.93 18.25 2.42
N ASN A 66 -7.87 17.48 2.71
CA ASN A 66 -7.57 16.92 4.03
C ASN A 66 -6.15 17.28 4.46
N ASP A 67 -5.97 18.50 4.97
CA ASP A 67 -4.70 19.11 5.42
C ASP A 67 -3.84 18.25 6.37
N SER A 68 -4.30 17.08 6.81
CA SER A 68 -3.54 16.19 7.70
C SER A 68 -3.82 14.69 7.48
N GLY A 69 -4.44 14.33 6.37
CA GLY A 69 -4.50 12.94 5.93
C GLY A 69 -3.19 12.48 5.27
N SER A 70 -2.91 11.18 5.23
CA SER A 70 -1.81 10.65 4.42
C SER A 70 -2.07 9.21 3.98
N VAL A 71 -1.34 8.76 2.96
CA VAL A 71 -1.25 7.35 2.58
C VAL A 71 0.09 6.80 3.02
N PHE A 72 0.08 5.72 3.80
CA PHE A 72 1.26 4.98 4.18
C PHE A 72 1.41 3.74 3.31
N GLN A 73 2.27 3.82 2.30
CA GLN A 73 2.58 2.69 1.43
C GLN A 73 3.63 1.78 2.09
N LYS A 74 3.49 0.47 1.90
CA LYS A 74 4.36 -0.55 2.48
C LYS A 74 5.24 -1.14 1.38
N TRP A 75 6.53 -0.98 1.53
CA TRP A 75 7.53 -1.38 0.55
C TRP A 75 8.51 -2.41 1.13
N ILE A 76 8.95 -3.33 0.26
CA ILE A 76 10.04 -4.26 0.53
C ILE A 76 11.08 -4.10 -0.57
N GLN A 77 12.36 -3.99 -0.20
CA GLN A 77 13.46 -4.13 -1.13
C GLN A 77 13.71 -5.62 -1.38
N SER A 78 13.33 -6.10 -2.55
CA SER A 78 13.55 -7.49 -2.96
C SER A 78 14.75 -7.59 -3.91
N PRO A 79 15.27 -8.79 -4.20
CA PRO A 79 16.32 -8.96 -5.21
C PRO A 79 15.93 -8.46 -6.61
N SER A 80 14.63 -8.35 -6.92
CA SER A 80 14.12 -7.81 -8.18
C SER A 80 13.74 -6.32 -8.09
N GLY A 81 14.20 -5.61 -7.06
CA GLY A 81 13.92 -4.20 -6.83
C GLY A 81 12.84 -3.96 -5.77
N TRP A 82 12.43 -2.70 -5.66
CA TRP A 82 11.41 -2.26 -4.71
C TRP A 82 10.02 -2.79 -5.10
N LYS A 83 9.30 -3.33 -4.11
CA LYS A 83 7.93 -3.83 -4.29
C LYS A 83 6.97 -3.21 -3.28
N CYS A 84 5.91 -2.59 -3.77
CA CYS A 84 4.79 -2.12 -2.97
C CYS A 84 3.85 -3.30 -2.66
N ILE A 85 3.76 -3.67 -1.39
CA ILE A 85 2.95 -4.81 -0.92
C ILE A 85 1.56 -4.40 -0.40
N GLY A 86 1.23 -3.12 -0.50
CA GLY A 86 -0.04 -2.56 -0.04
C GLY A 86 0.13 -1.18 0.58
N CYS A 87 -0.97 -0.63 1.08
CA CYS A 87 -1.00 0.70 1.70
C CYS A 87 -1.92 0.75 2.91
N GLU A 88 -1.91 1.87 3.61
CA GLU A 88 -2.86 2.23 4.67
C GLU A 88 -3.28 3.67 4.42
N ARG A 89 -4.55 3.98 4.66
CA ARG A 89 -5.05 5.34 4.55
C ARG A 89 -5.24 5.90 5.95
N HIS A 90 -4.58 7.01 6.22
CA HIS A 90 -4.58 7.67 7.52
C HIS A 90 -5.44 8.92 7.36
N CYS A 91 -6.70 8.85 7.77
CA CYS A 91 -7.69 9.89 7.49
C CYS A 91 -8.05 10.64 8.78
N LEU A 92 -8.25 11.95 8.69
CA LEU A 92 -9.00 12.69 9.70
C LEU A 92 -10.49 12.67 9.38
N GLU A 93 -11.25 12.07 10.27
CA GLU A 93 -12.70 11.92 10.14
C GLU A 93 -13.43 12.78 11.17
N PRO A 94 -14.65 13.27 10.89
CA PRO A 94 -15.49 13.88 11.91
C PRO A 94 -15.73 12.90 13.06
N SER A 95 -15.56 13.32 14.32
CA SER A 95 -15.96 12.48 15.44
C SER A 95 -17.46 12.21 15.38
N ALA A 96 -17.86 10.95 15.42
CA ALA A 96 -19.26 10.53 15.59
C ALA A 96 -19.73 10.89 17.01
N GLY A 97 -19.95 12.17 17.27
CA GLY A 97 -20.60 12.70 18.47
C GLY A 97 -22.00 13.22 18.12
N PRO A 98 -22.89 13.38 19.11
CA PRO A 98 -24.22 13.94 18.89
C PRO A 98 -24.12 15.30 18.20
N VAL A 99 -25.04 15.56 17.27
CA VAL A 99 -25.15 16.81 16.50
C VAL A 99 -25.53 17.94 17.45
N ILE A 100 -24.54 18.47 18.17
CA ILE A 100 -24.65 19.72 18.90
C ILE A 100 -23.99 20.79 18.02
N PRO A 101 -24.68 21.91 17.72
CA PRO A 101 -24.10 23.00 16.93
C PRO A 101 -23.11 23.77 17.81
N SER A 102 -21.94 23.20 18.05
CA SER A 102 -20.78 23.91 18.60
C SER A 102 -19.71 23.99 17.52
N SER A 103 -19.10 25.16 17.37
CA SER A 103 -18.17 25.55 16.29
C SER A 103 -16.88 24.72 16.17
N ASP A 104 -16.62 23.78 17.07
CA ASP A 104 -15.45 22.90 17.02
C ASP A 104 -15.85 21.43 16.77
N LYS A 105 -16.01 21.06 15.49
CA LYS A 105 -16.12 19.65 15.09
C LYS A 105 -14.78 18.96 15.38
N LYS A 106 -14.64 18.32 16.53
CA LYS A 106 -13.45 17.50 16.87
C LYS A 106 -13.24 16.43 15.79
N ARG A 107 -12.12 16.51 15.05
CA ARG A 107 -11.71 15.49 14.09
C ARG A 107 -10.93 14.38 14.80
N ARG A 108 -11.11 13.14 14.39
CA ARG A 108 -10.40 11.95 14.92
C ARG A 108 -9.54 11.35 13.82
N PHE A 109 -8.31 10.99 14.17
CA PHE A 109 -7.42 10.27 13.26
C PHE A 109 -7.82 8.78 13.20
N THR A 110 -8.20 8.31 12.03
CA THR A 110 -8.63 6.93 11.76
C THR A 110 -7.66 6.27 10.79
N PHE A 111 -7.18 5.07 11.16
CA PHE A 111 -6.30 4.27 10.33
C PHE A 111 -7.09 3.20 9.57
N HIS A 112 -7.24 3.38 8.27
CA HIS A 112 -7.84 2.40 7.37
C HIS A 112 -6.76 1.49 6.83
N ASN A 113 -6.48 0.43 7.58
CA ASN A 113 -5.47 -0.59 7.27
C ASN A 113 -6.08 -1.96 6.91
N GLY A 114 -7.40 -2.01 6.70
CA GLY A 114 -8.15 -3.23 6.40
C GLY A 114 -7.77 -3.85 5.06
N ILE A 115 -8.04 -5.16 4.93
CA ILE A 115 -7.74 -5.95 3.74
C ILE A 115 -8.48 -5.39 2.53
N ARG A 116 -9.69 -4.88 2.74
CA ARG A 116 -10.52 -4.20 1.73
C ARG A 116 -9.81 -3.03 1.03
N GLN A 117 -9.17 -2.15 1.79
CA GLN A 117 -8.62 -0.90 1.25
C GLN A 117 -7.26 -1.02 0.63
N SER A 118 -6.50 -2.00 1.10
CA SER A 118 -5.17 -2.27 0.56
C SER A 118 -5.24 -3.43 -0.42
N MET A 119 -5.58 -4.62 0.06
CA MET A 119 -5.31 -5.87 -0.63
C MET A 119 -6.35 -6.18 -1.70
N VAL A 120 -7.64 -5.91 -1.47
CA VAL A 120 -8.66 -6.10 -2.52
C VAL A 120 -8.40 -5.15 -3.67
N LEU A 121 -8.12 -3.88 -3.38
CA LEU A 121 -7.75 -2.89 -4.39
C LEU A 121 -6.50 -3.33 -5.17
N GLN A 122 -5.48 -3.85 -4.48
CA GLN A 122 -4.29 -4.37 -5.13
C GLN A 122 -4.57 -5.59 -6.03
N ALA A 123 -5.50 -6.47 -5.63
CA ALA A 123 -5.95 -7.59 -6.45
C ALA A 123 -6.71 -7.13 -7.71
N VAL A 124 -7.53 -6.08 -7.59
CA VAL A 124 -8.23 -5.47 -8.73
C VAL A 124 -7.22 -4.88 -9.71
N ILE A 125 -6.26 -4.08 -9.22
CA ILE A 125 -5.19 -3.49 -10.05
C ILE A 125 -4.42 -4.58 -10.80
N TRP A 126 -4.00 -5.64 -10.09
CA TRP A 126 -3.25 -6.73 -10.72
C TRP A 126 -4.08 -7.47 -11.77
N SER A 127 -5.36 -7.74 -11.49
CA SER A 127 -6.26 -8.36 -12.47
C SER A 127 -6.47 -7.47 -13.69
N MET A 128 -6.57 -6.15 -13.53
CA MET A 128 -6.67 -5.21 -14.65
C MET A 128 -5.41 -5.25 -15.50
N TYR A 129 -4.23 -5.25 -14.87
CA TYR A 129 -2.95 -5.36 -15.57
C TYR A 129 -2.84 -6.64 -16.42
N GLU A 130 -3.11 -7.81 -15.83
CA GLU A 130 -3.03 -9.08 -16.57
C GLU A 130 -4.05 -9.15 -17.71
N ASN A 131 -5.27 -8.66 -17.48
CA ASN A 131 -6.29 -8.63 -18.52
C ASN A 131 -5.95 -7.63 -19.62
N THR A 132 -5.39 -6.46 -19.29
CA THR A 132 -4.96 -5.49 -20.30
C THR A 132 -3.88 -6.10 -21.19
N LEU A 133 -2.90 -6.81 -20.62
CA LEU A 133 -1.88 -7.50 -21.41
C LEU A 133 -2.47 -8.61 -22.28
N LEU A 134 -3.36 -9.44 -21.71
CA LEU A 134 -3.97 -10.56 -22.43
C LEU A 134 -4.82 -10.09 -23.62
N PHE A 135 -5.53 -8.98 -23.45
CA PHE A 135 -6.47 -8.47 -24.45
C PHE A 135 -5.93 -7.28 -25.25
N GLN A 136 -4.64 -6.94 -25.12
CA GLN A 136 -4.03 -5.76 -25.76
C GLN A 136 -4.37 -5.62 -27.27
N PRO A 137 -4.37 -6.68 -28.09
CA PRO A 137 -4.74 -6.58 -29.50
C PRO A 137 -6.20 -6.16 -29.76
N TYR A 138 -7.07 -6.29 -28.76
CA TYR A 138 -8.51 -6.06 -28.86
C TYR A 138 -8.99 -4.79 -28.14
N LEU A 139 -8.16 -4.16 -27.32
CA LEU A 139 -8.55 -2.98 -26.52
C LEU A 139 -8.51 -1.67 -27.32
N GLY A 140 -7.90 -1.66 -28.51
CA GLY A 140 -7.73 -0.44 -29.30
C GLY A 140 -6.76 0.56 -28.65
N GLU A 141 -6.81 1.82 -29.08
CA GLU A 141 -5.91 2.89 -28.59
C GLU A 141 -6.35 3.50 -27.24
N GLU A 142 -7.55 3.16 -26.75
CA GLU A 142 -8.16 3.74 -25.54
C GLU A 142 -8.18 2.76 -24.37
N SER A 143 -7.07 2.05 -24.10
CA SER A 143 -7.00 1.19 -22.92
C SER A 143 -7.03 2.02 -21.63
N PHE A 144 -7.75 1.53 -20.62
CA PHE A 144 -7.82 2.22 -19.32
C PHE A 144 -6.43 2.37 -18.68
N LEU A 145 -5.59 1.32 -18.78
CA LEU A 145 -4.20 1.35 -18.37
C LEU A 145 -3.34 1.65 -19.60
N ASP A 146 -2.57 2.72 -19.53
CA ASP A 146 -1.59 3.06 -20.57
C ASP A 146 -0.26 2.32 -20.36
N GLU A 147 0.71 2.51 -21.26
CA GLU A 147 2.01 1.84 -21.17
C GLU A 147 2.77 2.19 -19.88
N ALA A 148 2.68 3.44 -19.40
CA ALA A 148 3.34 3.87 -18.18
C ALA A 148 2.70 3.26 -16.93
N ASP A 149 1.38 3.07 -16.95
CA ASP A 149 0.66 2.33 -15.92
C ASP A 149 1.10 0.87 -15.88
N LEU A 150 1.18 0.21 -17.04
CA LEU A 150 1.60 -1.19 -17.14
C LEU A 150 3.05 -1.37 -16.65
N ASP A 151 3.95 -0.46 -17.01
CA ASP A 151 5.33 -0.43 -16.50
C ASP A 151 5.35 -0.28 -14.98
N THR A 152 4.60 0.69 -14.45
CA THR A 152 4.51 0.94 -13.00
C THR A 152 3.97 -0.27 -12.24
N ILE A 153 2.90 -0.90 -12.75
CA ILE A 153 2.28 -2.06 -12.11
C ILE A 153 3.23 -3.26 -12.13
N SER A 154 3.82 -3.58 -13.29
CA SER A 154 4.74 -4.71 -13.41
C SER A 154 6.02 -4.54 -12.56
N THR A 155 6.51 -3.30 -12.48
CA THR A 155 7.74 -2.98 -11.74
C THR A 155 7.51 -2.98 -10.23
N TYR A 156 6.43 -2.40 -9.73
CA TYR A 156 6.29 -2.15 -8.29
C TYR A 156 5.20 -2.96 -7.59
N PHE A 157 4.13 -3.34 -8.27
CA PHE A 157 3.07 -4.11 -7.61
C PHE A 157 3.46 -5.58 -7.49
N VAL A 158 2.98 -6.21 -6.42
CA VAL A 158 3.15 -7.64 -6.21
C VAL A 158 1.92 -8.38 -6.75
N PRO A 159 2.10 -9.51 -7.47
CA PRO A 159 0.99 -10.34 -7.91
C PRO A 159 0.03 -10.65 -6.77
N THR A 160 -1.22 -10.22 -6.92
CA THR A 160 -2.23 -10.27 -5.87
C THR A 160 -3.55 -10.72 -6.49
N TYR A 161 -4.20 -11.72 -5.88
CA TYR A 161 -5.35 -12.40 -6.44
C TYR A 161 -6.41 -12.68 -5.38
N LEU A 162 -7.68 -12.79 -5.79
CA LEU A 162 -8.77 -13.27 -4.93
C LEU A 162 -8.80 -14.81 -4.81
N SER A 163 -7.98 -15.51 -5.61
CA SER A 163 -7.81 -16.97 -5.58
C SER A 163 -6.33 -17.32 -5.57
N LYS A 164 -5.94 -18.31 -4.77
CA LYS A 164 -4.55 -18.81 -4.70
C LYS A 164 -4.12 -19.63 -5.93
N HIS A 165 -5.04 -19.96 -6.82
CA HIS A 165 -4.81 -20.94 -7.90
C HIS A 165 -3.64 -20.55 -8.80
N ARG A 166 -3.65 -19.32 -9.35
CA ARG A 166 -2.58 -18.79 -10.22
C ARG A 166 -1.19 -18.84 -9.56
N LEU A 167 -1.10 -18.48 -8.29
CA LEU A 167 0.15 -18.50 -7.55
C LEU A 167 0.66 -19.94 -7.38
N ILE A 168 -0.22 -20.89 -7.07
CA ILE A 168 0.14 -22.30 -6.94
C ILE A 168 0.58 -22.91 -8.28
N GLU A 169 -0.16 -22.65 -9.36
CA GLU A 169 0.18 -23.12 -10.71
C GLU A 169 1.59 -22.67 -11.13
N ASN A 170 1.96 -21.44 -10.76
CA ASN A 170 3.27 -20.86 -11.05
C ASN A 170 4.36 -21.24 -10.02
N GLY A 171 4.07 -22.16 -9.09
CA GLY A 171 5.03 -22.59 -8.06
C GLY A 171 5.41 -21.49 -7.07
N LYS A 172 4.59 -20.44 -6.93
CA LYS A 172 4.87 -19.29 -6.07
C LYS A 172 4.35 -19.50 -4.66
N ARG A 173 5.16 -19.13 -3.67
CA ARG A 173 4.71 -18.97 -2.28
C ARG A 173 3.80 -17.75 -2.19
N CYS A 174 2.80 -17.81 -1.33
CA CYS A 174 1.88 -16.70 -1.12
C CYS A 174 1.58 -16.45 0.35
N LYS A 175 1.14 -15.22 0.63
CA LYS A 175 0.56 -14.82 1.91
C LYS A 175 -0.95 -14.69 1.74
N GLU A 176 -1.70 -15.32 2.63
CA GLU A 176 -3.15 -15.18 2.71
C GLU A 176 -3.52 -14.02 3.65
N TYR A 177 -4.50 -13.25 3.21
CA TYR A 177 -5.16 -12.19 3.96
C TYR A 177 -6.65 -12.54 4.02
N GLN A 178 -7.21 -12.61 5.22
CA GLN A 178 -8.62 -12.92 5.42
C GLN A 178 -9.30 -11.88 6.30
N GLU A 179 -10.40 -11.32 5.82
CA GLU A 179 -11.27 -10.41 6.57
C GLU A 179 -12.73 -10.77 6.30
N SER A 180 -13.45 -11.18 7.34
CA SER A 180 -14.83 -11.68 7.22
C SER A 180 -14.95 -12.78 6.16
N ASN A 181 -15.62 -12.50 5.03
CA ASN A 181 -15.84 -13.40 3.90
C ASN A 181 -14.89 -13.15 2.71
N ILE A 182 -13.96 -12.21 2.82
CA ILE A 182 -13.03 -11.85 1.75
C ILE A 182 -11.68 -12.52 2.00
N ARG A 183 -11.13 -13.13 0.94
CA ARG A 183 -9.77 -13.68 0.93
C ARG A 183 -8.97 -13.06 -0.20
N VAL A 184 -7.74 -12.70 0.10
CA VAL A 184 -6.77 -12.19 -0.87
C VAL A 184 -5.46 -12.93 -0.68
N TYR A 185 -4.81 -13.31 -1.78
CA TYR A 185 -3.54 -14.01 -1.81
C TYR A 185 -2.54 -13.17 -2.58
N GLN A 186 -1.43 -12.82 -1.95
CA GLN A 186 -0.35 -12.05 -2.58
C GLN A 186 0.90 -12.93 -2.67
N GLU A 187 1.64 -12.84 -3.77
CA GLU A 187 2.96 -13.48 -3.88
C GLU A 187 3.84 -13.08 -2.68
N TRP A 188 4.54 -14.07 -2.13
CA TRP A 188 5.42 -13.83 -0.99
C TRP A 188 6.69 -13.14 -1.45
N ILE A 189 6.87 -11.89 -1.04
CA ILE A 189 8.13 -11.17 -1.16
C ILE A 189 8.91 -11.30 0.15
N ALA A 190 10.16 -11.78 0.06
CA ALA A 190 11.04 -11.89 1.20
C ALA A 190 11.52 -10.49 1.62
N ALA A 191 11.26 -10.13 2.88
CA ALA A 191 11.87 -8.98 3.52
C ALA A 191 13.16 -9.40 4.25
N PRO A 192 14.19 -8.54 4.31
CA PRO A 192 15.40 -8.83 5.08
C PRO A 192 15.10 -9.00 6.58
N ASP A 193 15.70 -10.02 7.20
CA ASP A 193 15.67 -10.17 8.66
C ASP A 193 16.79 -9.33 9.28
N LEU A 194 16.42 -8.49 10.26
CA LEU A 194 17.33 -7.54 10.88
C LEU A 194 17.18 -7.54 12.40
N VAL A 195 18.32 -7.47 13.08
CA VAL A 195 18.42 -7.24 14.52
C VAL A 195 18.96 -5.83 14.73
N LEU A 196 18.12 -4.97 15.31
CA LEU A 196 18.48 -3.60 15.65
C LEU A 196 18.88 -3.52 17.11
N GLN A 197 20.08 -2.99 17.38
CA GLN A 197 20.51 -2.64 18.72
C GLN A 197 20.27 -1.14 18.98
N TRP A 198 19.59 -0.82 20.06
CA TRP A 198 19.32 0.56 20.49
C TRP A 198 19.40 0.66 22.02
N ASN A 199 19.35 1.88 22.57
CA ASN A 199 19.51 2.10 24.01
C ASN A 199 18.50 1.33 24.88
N GLY A 200 17.34 0.94 24.31
CA GLY A 200 16.31 0.13 24.96
C GLY A 200 16.45 -1.39 24.80
N GLY A 201 17.50 -1.89 24.14
CA GLY A 201 17.78 -3.32 23.96
C GLY A 201 17.91 -3.76 22.50
N LEU A 202 17.61 -5.03 22.24
CA LEU A 202 17.62 -5.64 20.91
C LEU A 202 16.19 -5.81 20.39
N THR A 203 15.97 -5.45 19.14
CA THR A 203 14.71 -5.68 18.42
C THR A 203 15.01 -6.51 17.18
N GLU A 204 14.43 -7.70 17.08
CA GLU A 204 14.52 -8.55 15.89
C GLU A 204 13.23 -8.46 15.08
N GLY A 205 13.34 -8.39 13.76
CA GLY A 205 12.19 -8.50 12.88
C GLY A 205 12.55 -8.34 11.41
N ARG A 206 11.51 -8.41 10.58
CA ARG A 206 11.65 -8.15 9.14
C ARG A 206 11.65 -6.66 8.88
N TRP A 207 12.66 -6.19 8.17
CA TRP A 207 12.76 -4.79 7.76
C TRP A 207 11.79 -4.49 6.62
N MET A 208 10.98 -3.47 6.85
CA MET A 208 10.00 -2.93 5.92
C MET A 208 10.24 -1.42 5.75
N THR A 209 9.95 -0.91 4.57
CA THR A 209 10.02 0.52 4.29
C THR A 209 8.62 1.09 4.16
N GLY A 210 8.24 1.94 5.10
CA GLY A 210 7.08 2.79 4.94
C GLY A 210 7.40 4.00 4.06
N VAL A 211 6.53 4.35 3.13
CA VAL A 211 6.59 5.61 2.39
C VAL A 211 5.31 6.38 2.65
N TYR A 212 5.43 7.58 3.19
CA TYR A 212 4.30 8.49 3.36
C TYR A 212 4.11 9.28 2.07
N VAL A 213 2.88 9.27 1.57
CA VAL A 213 2.43 10.07 0.43
C VAL A 213 1.31 10.96 0.92
N ASP A 214 1.42 12.25 0.62
CA ASP A 214 0.45 13.28 0.96
C ASP A 214 0.19 14.16 -0.25
N HIS A 215 -1.07 14.39 -0.62
CA HIS A 215 -1.43 15.22 -1.78
C HIS A 215 -0.70 14.84 -3.08
N SER A 216 -0.54 13.53 -3.32
CA SER A 216 0.24 12.98 -4.44
C SER A 216 1.71 13.40 -4.47
N ARG A 217 2.27 13.74 -3.30
CA ARG A 217 3.67 14.09 -3.10
C ARG A 217 4.30 13.15 -2.08
N PHE A 218 5.59 12.91 -2.26
CA PHE A 218 6.39 12.21 -1.27
C PHE A 218 6.53 13.05 0.01
N ALA A 219 6.13 12.47 1.15
CA ALA A 219 6.14 13.12 2.45
C ALA A 219 7.20 12.56 3.40
N GLY A 220 7.86 11.46 3.02
CA GLY A 220 9.02 10.92 3.73
C GLY A 220 9.00 9.41 3.92
N LEU A 221 10.09 8.90 4.49
CA LEU A 221 10.28 7.49 4.79
C LEU A 221 9.99 7.19 6.27
N GLY A 222 9.32 6.06 6.49
CA GLY A 222 9.06 5.48 7.81
C GLY A 222 9.48 4.02 7.86
N PRO A 223 10.80 3.70 7.92
CA PRO A 223 11.26 2.34 8.13
C PRO A 223 10.66 1.74 9.41
N TYR A 224 10.38 0.45 9.38
CA TYR A 224 9.96 -0.28 10.58
C TYR A 224 10.43 -1.72 10.56
N LEU A 225 10.65 -2.29 11.75
CA LEU A 225 10.79 -3.73 11.94
C LEU A 225 9.44 -4.32 12.26
N LYS A 226 9.12 -5.45 11.61
CA LYS A 226 7.94 -6.25 11.90
C LYS A 226 8.34 -7.57 12.53
N ASP A 227 7.98 -7.77 13.79
CA ASP A 227 8.26 -9.01 14.51
C ASP A 227 7.35 -10.18 14.05
N ALA A 228 7.55 -11.35 14.65
CA ALA A 228 6.79 -12.56 14.34
C ALA A 228 5.30 -12.42 14.73
N GLN A 229 4.99 -11.63 15.75
CA GLN A 229 3.63 -11.33 16.22
C GLN A 229 2.95 -10.24 15.37
N GLY A 230 3.71 -9.60 14.48
CA GLY A 230 3.24 -8.58 13.56
C GLY A 230 3.26 -7.15 14.11
N LYS A 231 3.81 -6.94 15.32
CA LYS A 231 4.04 -5.62 15.88
C LYS A 231 5.06 -4.86 15.03
N ARG A 232 4.85 -3.55 14.90
CA ARG A 232 5.75 -2.66 14.15
C ARG A 232 6.51 -1.76 15.11
N THR A 233 7.82 -1.73 14.94
CA THR A 233 8.70 -0.77 15.62
C THR A 233 9.24 0.19 14.58
N TYR A 234 8.74 1.42 14.60
CA TYR A 234 9.11 2.47 13.65
C TYR A 234 10.46 3.09 14.01
N MET A 235 11.20 3.49 12.98
CA MET A 235 12.54 4.05 13.09
C MET A 235 12.64 5.33 12.26
N ARG A 236 13.62 6.17 12.58
CA ARG A 236 13.98 7.30 11.73
C ARG A 236 14.76 6.79 10.52
N ALA A 237 14.45 7.29 9.33
CA ALA A 237 15.26 7.05 8.15
C ALA A 237 16.51 7.94 8.17
N THR A 238 17.67 7.34 7.92
CA THR A 238 18.93 8.06 7.64
C THR A 238 19.23 7.94 6.14
N VAL A 239 19.78 8.98 5.51
CA VAL A 239 20.11 9.00 4.08
C VAL A 239 21.60 9.33 3.91
N GLU A 240 22.30 8.54 3.08
CA GLU A 240 23.72 8.70 2.76
C GLU A 240 23.98 8.86 1.25
#